data_AF-A0A849MFD8-F1
#
_entry.id   AF-A0A849MFD8-F1
#
_cell.length_a   1.000
_cell.length_b   1.000
_cell.length_c   1.000
_cell.angle_alpha   90.00
_cell.angle_beta   90.00
_cell.angle_gamma   90.00
#
_symmetry.space_group_name_H-M   'P 1'
#
loop_
_entity.id
_entity.type
_entity.pdbx_description
1 polymer ?
#
loop_
_entity_poly.entity_id
_entity_poly.type
_entity_poly.pdbx_seq_one_letter_code
_entity_poly.pdbx_strand_id
1 'polypeptide(L)' 'AGHLVYILKNNSSNSNVEWNLKNEAGRRIASGMYIAHIEVPGVGEKVVKFAVVQGQD' A
#
# COMPACT_ATOMS: atom_id res chain seq x y z
N ALA A 1 8.49 0.79 -15.95
CA ALA A 1 8.90 0.62 -14.54
C ALA A 1 7.74 1.04 -13.65
N GLY A 2 7.53 0.39 -12.49
CA GLY A 2 6.59 0.88 -11.48
C GLY A 2 7.14 2.11 -10.76
N HIS A 3 6.27 2.95 -10.21
CA HIS A 3 6.65 4.06 -9.35
C HIS A 3 6.29 3.73 -7.90
N LEU A 4 7.22 3.95 -6.97
CA LEU A 4 6.93 3.77 -5.55
C LEU A 4 5.91 4.82 -5.09
N VAL A 5 4.80 4.36 -4.53
CA VAL A 5 3.71 5.25 -4.09
C VAL A 5 3.87 5.63 -2.61
N TYR A 6 4.17 4.65 -1.77
CA TYR A 6 4.27 4.80 -0.32
C TYR A 6 4.98 3.60 0.30
N ILE A 7 5.66 3.80 1.43
CA ILE A 7 6.18 2.73 2.30
C ILE A 7 5.46 2.79 3.64
N LEU A 8 4.81 1.68 4.02
CA LEU A 8 4.21 1.51 5.34
C LEU A 8 5.15 0.68 6.20
N LYS A 9 5.41 1.12 7.44
CA LYS A 9 6.17 0.35 8.42
C LYS A 9 5.29 0.08 9.63
N ASN A 10 5.19 -1.18 10.02
CA ASN A 10 4.47 -1.60 11.20
C ASN A 10 5.45 -2.15 12.23
N ASN A 11 5.57 -1.43 13.35
CA ASN A 11 6.42 -1.81 14.48
C ASN A 11 5.59 -2.27 15.68
N SER A 12 4.28 -2.49 15.51
CA SER A 12 3.39 -2.99 16.55
C SER A 12 3.40 -4.51 16.59
N SER A 13 2.88 -5.09 17.68
CA SER A 13 2.64 -6.53 17.79
C SER A 13 1.45 -7.02 16.96
N ASN A 14 0.69 -6.11 16.34
CA ASN A 14 -0.49 -6.44 15.56
C ASN A 14 -0.12 -6.66 14.11
N SER A 15 -0.71 -7.64 13.44
CA SER A 15 -0.46 -7.96 12.03
C SER A 15 -1.21 -7.07 11.03
N ASN A 16 -1.80 -5.97 11.49
CA ASN A 16 -2.61 -5.08 10.68
C ASN A 16 -1.87 -3.79 10.33
N VAL A 17 -2.02 -3.33 9.09
CA VAL A 17 -1.51 -2.04 8.61
C VAL A 17 -2.63 -1.34 7.86
N GLU A 18 -2.87 -0.08 8.20
CA GLU A 18 -3.86 0.75 7.52
C GLU A 18 -3.17 1.77 6.63
N TRP A 19 -3.75 2.00 5.46
CA TRP A 19 -3.30 3.02 4.53
C TRP A 19 -4.46 3.91 4.12
N ASN A 20 -4.25 5.22 4.19
CA ASN A 20 -5.25 6.23 3.85
C ASN A 20 -5.32 6.58 2.35
N LEU A 21 -4.70 5.76 1.48
CA LEU A 21 -4.63 5.97 0.03
C LEU A 21 -4.00 7.30 -0.41
N LYS A 22 -3.06 7.83 0.41
CA LYS A 22 -2.23 8.98 0.07
C LYS A 22 -0.78 8.56 -0.15
N ASN A 23 -0.10 9.28 -1.05
CA ASN A 23 1.34 9.14 -1.22
C ASN A 23 2.13 9.89 -0.14
N GLU A 24 3.47 9.86 -0.23
CA GLU A 24 4.37 10.48 0.76
C GLU A 24 4.20 12.00 0.85
N ALA A 25 3.73 12.64 -0.23
CA ALA A 25 3.39 14.06 -0.26
C ALA A 25 1.97 14.37 0.29
N GLY A 26 1.27 13.37 0.84
CA GLY A 26 -0.09 13.53 1.37
C GLY A 26 -1.19 13.71 0.31
N ARG A 27 -0.87 13.51 -0.98
CA ARG A 27 -1.83 13.62 -2.09
C ARG A 27 -2.54 12.29 -2.27
N ARG A 28 -3.85 12.32 -2.52
CA ARG A 28 -4.60 11.10 -2.88
C ARG A 28 -4.02 10.48 -4.15
N ILE A 29 -3.90 9.16 -4.16
CA ILE A 29 -3.51 8.40 -5.34
C ILE A 29 -4.67 8.36 -6.34
N ALA A 30 -4.40 8.06 -7.61
CA ALA A 30 -5.44 7.91 -8.63
C ALA A 30 -6.18 6.57 -8.51
N SER A 31 -7.37 6.46 -9.09
CA SER A 31 -7.96 5.15 -9.40
C SER A 31 -7.03 4.37 -10.33
N GLY A 32 -6.94 3.05 -10.15
CA GLY A 32 -6.08 2.20 -10.98
C GLY A 32 -5.66 0.90 -10.30
N MET A 33 -4.83 0.12 -11.00
CA MET A 33 -4.25 -1.11 -10.49
C MET A 33 -2.93 -0.81 -9.78
N TYR A 34 -2.77 -1.36 -8.58
CA TYR A 34 -1.60 -1.22 -7.74
C TYR A 34 -1.04 -2.58 -7.32
N ILE A 35 0.22 -2.56 -6.89
CA ILE A 35 0.92 -3.73 -6.35
C ILE A 35 1.37 -3.38 -4.93
N ALA A 36 1.10 -4.27 -3.98
CA ALA A 36 1.71 -4.24 -2.65
C ALA A 36 2.74 -5.35 -2.56
N HIS A 37 3.97 -4.99 -2.20
CA HIS A 37 5.00 -5.93 -1.77
C HIS A 37 5.04 -5.91 -0.24
N ILE A 38 4.76 -7.05 0.38
CA ILE A 38 4.66 -7.22 1.82
C ILE A 38 5.80 -8.12 2.25
N GLU A 39 6.65 -7.62 3.13
CA GLU A 39 7.75 -8.37 3.73
C GLU A 39 7.54 -8.44 5.24
N VAL A 40 7.60 -9.65 5.80
CA VAL A 40 7.50 -9.89 7.24
C VAL A 40 8.75 -10.68 7.69
N PRO A 41 9.66 -10.05 8.46
CA PRO A 41 10.87 -10.69 8.93
C PRO A 41 10.58 -12.00 9.68
N GLY A 42 11.27 -13.08 9.29
CA GLY A 42 11.11 -14.41 9.91
C GLY A 42 9.84 -15.18 9.51
N VAL A 43 8.96 -14.61 8.68
CA VAL A 43 7.74 -15.27 8.18
C VAL A 43 7.78 -15.44 6.67
N GLY A 44 8.12 -14.39 5.92
CA GLY A 44 8.27 -14.44 4.47
C GLY A 44 7.76 -13.21 3.73
N GLU A 45 7.60 -13.35 2.42
CA GLU A 45 7.23 -12.29 1.49
C GLU A 45 5.96 -12.63 0.71
N LYS A 46 5.18 -11.59 0.36
CA LYS A 46 4.01 -11.73 -0.51
C LYS A 46 3.78 -10.50 -1.38
N VAL A 47 3.45 -10.76 -2.66
CA VAL A 47 3.00 -9.73 -3.60
C VAL A 47 1.49 -9.85 -3.81
N VAL A 48 0.77 -8.73 -3.70
CA VAL A 48 -0.67 -8.64 -3.95
C VAL A 48 -0.94 -7.58 -5.02
N LYS A 49 -1.90 -7.83 -5.91
CA LYS A 49 -2.42 -6.85 -6.87
C LYS A 49 -3.84 -6.45 -6.47
N PHE A 50 -4.13 -5.17 -6.48
CA PHE A 50 -5.44 -4.66 -6.09
C PHE A 50 -5.83 -3.42 -6.89
N ALA A 51 -7.13 -3.23 -7.08
CA ALA A 51 -7.69 -2.06 -7.73
C ALA A 51 -8.13 -1.03 -6.69
N VAL A 52 -7.80 0.24 -6.93
CA VAL A 52 -8.37 1.37 -6.22
C VAL A 52 -9.39 2.03 -7.13
N VAL A 53 -10.62 2.18 -6.65
CA VAL A 53 -11.72 2.81 -7.37
C VAL A 53 -12.24 3.95 -6.50
N GLN A 54 -11.95 5.18 -6.91
CA GLN A 54 -12.52 6.38 -6.31
C GLN A 54 -13.79 6.76 -7.07
N GLY A 55 -14.85 7.08 -6.34
CA GLY A 55 -16.03 7.72 -6.92
C GLY A 55 -15.64 9.08 -7.50
N GLN A 56 -16.27 9.44 -8.61
CA GLN A 56 -16.32 10.83 -9.06
C GLN A 56 -17.59 11.42 -8.47
N ASP A 57 -17.44 12.34 -7.52
CA ASP A 57 -18.51 13.26 -7.14
C ASP A 57 -18.49 14.47 -8.10
#